data_AF-A0A9X8VGL8-F1
#
_entry.id   AF-A0A9X8VGL8-F1
#
_cell.length_a   1.000
_cell.length_b   1.000
_cell.length_c   1.000
_cell.angle_alpha   90.00
_cell.angle_beta   90.00
_cell.angle_gamma   90.00
#
_symmetry.space_group_name_H-M   'P 1'
#
loop_
_entity.id
_entity.type
_entity.pdbx_description
1 polymer ?
#
loop_
_entity_poly.entity_id
_entity_poly.type
_entity_poly.pdbx_seq_one_letter_code
_entity_poly.pdbx_strand_id
1 'polypeptide(L)'
;AFVDIPADTMLHAVQRDMLELEDHAVIGITAETLESSFSKRPLDENDRSLSLHACHSPQREVEVLHDQLLTMLAQDPALTPRDIIVMVADIDSYTPYIQAVFGNAPAERYLPFAISDRKARQAHPALQAFISLLDLPQSRFTSEQVLALLEVPALAARFAIGEEGLRLLRHWVGESGVR
;
A
#
# COMPACT_ATOMS: atom_id res chain seq x y z
N ALA A 1 20.35 24.64 11.65
CA ALA A 1 19.54 25.54 12.49
C ALA A 1 18.75 24.67 13.44
N PHE A 2 18.72 24.97 14.75
CA PHE A 2 17.82 24.30 15.67
C PHE A 2 16.39 24.71 15.28
N VAL A 3 15.53 23.73 15.01
CA VAL A 3 14.12 23.97 14.72
C VAL A 3 13.42 23.98 16.07
N ASP A 4 12.93 25.15 16.48
CA ASP A 4 12.10 25.28 17.67
C ASP A 4 10.70 24.72 17.35
N ILE A 5 10.23 23.77 18.14
CA ILE A 5 8.96 23.05 17.89
C ILE A 5 7.88 23.65 18.81
N PRO A 6 6.86 24.35 18.26
CA PRO A 6 5.79 24.93 19.08
C PRO A 6 4.94 23.82 19.71
N ALA A 7 4.58 23.95 20.99
CA ALA A 7 3.75 22.96 21.69
C ALA A 7 2.24 23.24 21.53
N ASP A 8 1.75 23.22 20.30
CA ASP A 8 0.36 23.52 19.92
C ASP A 8 -0.47 22.28 19.56
N THR A 9 0.17 21.20 19.12
CA THR A 9 -0.49 19.94 18.74
C THR A 9 0.10 18.74 19.49
N MET A 10 -0.65 17.64 19.54
CA MET A 10 -0.24 16.35 20.09
C MET A 10 1.02 15.85 19.40
N LEU A 11 1.11 15.96 18.07
CA LEU A 11 2.30 15.57 17.33
C LEU A 11 3.53 16.39 17.77
N HIS A 12 3.39 17.72 17.83
CA HIS A 12 4.49 18.57 18.27
C HIS A 12 4.88 18.33 19.74
N ALA A 13 3.92 18.04 20.62
CA ALA A 13 4.20 17.71 22.01
C ALA A 13 5.07 16.44 22.12
N VAL A 14 4.77 15.40 21.35
CA VAL A 14 5.59 14.17 21.30
C VAL A 14 6.96 14.44 20.69
N GLN A 15 7.03 15.20 19.59
CA GLN A 15 8.31 15.54 18.95
C GLN A 15 9.21 16.36 19.86
N ARG A 16 8.64 17.29 20.63
CA ARG A 16 9.36 18.09 21.61
C ARG A 16 9.90 17.25 22.77
N ASP A 17 9.10 16.33 23.30
CA ASP A 17 9.57 15.39 24.34
C ASP A 17 10.78 14.59 23.86
N MET A 18 10.76 14.12 22.62
CA MET A 18 11.89 13.42 22.00
C MET A 18 13.11 14.32 21.80
N LEU A 19 12.89 15.59 21.43
CA LEU A 19 13.96 16.57 21.21
C LEU A 19 14.66 16.98 22.52
N GLU A 20 13.87 17.25 23.56
CA GLU A 20 14.36 17.70 24.87
C GLU A 20 14.75 16.53 25.80
N LEU A 21 14.50 15.28 25.38
CA LEU A 21 14.71 14.06 26.16
C LEU A 21 13.93 14.08 27.49
N GLU A 22 12.69 14.58 27.46
CA GLU A 22 11.79 14.67 28.62
C GLU A 22 10.73 13.56 28.58
N ASP A 23 10.41 12.98 29.74
CA ASP A 23 9.32 12.02 29.89
C ASP A 23 8.17 12.65 30.69
N HIS A 24 7.02 12.78 30.03
CA HIS A 24 5.79 13.32 30.61
C HIS A 24 4.74 12.23 30.90
N ALA A 25 5.13 10.95 30.89
CA ALA A 25 4.24 9.86 31.23
C ALA A 25 3.87 9.87 32.72
N VAL A 26 2.57 9.89 33.01
CA VAL A 26 2.04 9.79 34.38
C VAL A 26 1.59 8.35 34.63
N ILE A 27 2.42 7.57 35.32
CA ILE A 27 2.22 6.12 35.55
C ILE A 27 1.27 5.83 36.73
N GLY A 28 0.93 6.83 37.55
CA GLY A 28 -0.06 6.68 38.63
C GLY A 28 0.48 5.92 39.86
N ILE A 29 1.75 6.14 40.22
CA ILE A 29 2.44 5.36 41.27
C ILE A 29 2.10 5.89 42.69
N THR A 30 1.68 7.16 42.80
CA THR A 30 1.28 7.79 44.07
C THR A 30 -0.22 8.06 44.11
N ALA A 31 -0.81 8.10 45.31
CA ALA A 31 -2.23 8.41 45.50
C ALA A 31 -2.63 9.74 44.82
N GLU A 32 -1.80 10.77 44.94
CA GLU A 32 -2.03 12.08 44.30
C GLU A 32 -2.12 11.98 42.76
N THR A 33 -1.26 11.17 42.13
CA THR A 33 -1.30 10.97 40.66
C THR A 33 -2.45 10.07 40.18
N LEU A 34 -3.06 9.31 41.09
CA LEU A 34 -4.24 8.48 40.83
C LEU A 34 -5.55 9.27 40.97
N GLU A 35 -5.60 10.21 41.92
CA GLU A 35 -6.79 10.99 42.24
C GLU A 35 -7.09 12.08 41.18
N SER A 36 -6.10 12.52 40.42
CA SER A 36 -6.26 13.60 39.45
C SER A 36 -5.47 13.38 38.15
N SER A 37 -6.02 13.87 37.04
CA SER A 37 -5.34 13.93 35.73
C SER A 37 -4.83 15.33 35.36
N PHE A 38 -4.89 16.32 36.25
CA PHE A 38 -4.46 17.71 35.95
C PHE A 38 -2.97 17.87 35.69
N SER A 39 -2.14 16.89 36.09
CA SER A 39 -0.71 16.85 35.75
C SER A 39 -0.44 16.44 34.31
N LYS A 40 -1.43 15.88 33.61
CA LYS A 40 -1.33 15.51 32.19
C LYS A 40 -1.55 16.74 31.32
N ARG A 41 -0.99 16.71 30.11
CA ARG A 41 -1.21 17.78 29.14
C ARG A 41 -2.68 17.78 28.69
N PRO A 42 -3.32 18.97 28.60
CA PRO A 42 -4.64 19.07 28.00
C PRO A 42 -4.56 18.74 26.52
N LEU A 43 -5.57 18.04 26.00
CA LEU A 43 -5.72 17.76 24.58
C LEU A 43 -6.82 18.66 24.01
N ASP A 44 -6.58 19.22 22.83
CA ASP A 44 -7.63 19.87 22.05
C ASP A 44 -8.48 18.80 21.36
N GLU A 45 -9.79 18.85 21.56
CA GLU A 45 -10.75 17.91 20.95
C GLU A 45 -10.77 17.99 19.41
N ASN A 46 -10.25 19.07 18.83
CA ASN A 46 -10.15 19.27 17.38
C ASN A 46 -8.77 18.92 16.82
N ASP A 47 -7.81 18.54 17.66
CA ASP A 47 -6.48 18.16 17.19
C ASP A 47 -6.53 16.82 16.45
N ARG A 48 -6.04 16.82 15.21
CA ARG A 48 -5.97 15.64 14.32
C ARG A 48 -4.55 15.37 13.83
N SER A 49 -3.54 16.00 14.44
CA SER A 49 -2.12 15.85 14.09
C SER A 49 -1.60 14.42 14.25
N LEU A 50 -2.18 13.66 15.19
CA LEU A 50 -1.99 12.22 15.36
C LEU A 50 -3.36 11.54 15.45
N SER A 51 -3.61 10.55 14.59
CA SER A 51 -4.87 9.83 14.58
C SER A 51 -4.66 8.32 14.44
N LEU A 52 -5.59 7.55 15.00
CA LEU A 52 -5.59 6.09 14.96
C LEU A 52 -6.87 5.62 14.28
N HIS A 53 -6.74 4.75 13.28
CA HIS A 53 -7.86 4.23 12.49
C HIS A 53 -7.87 2.70 12.56
N ALA A 54 -8.91 2.14 13.17
CA ALA A 54 -9.10 0.69 13.22
C ALA A 54 -10.03 0.24 12.08
N CYS A 55 -9.50 -0.56 11.15
CA CYS A 55 -10.23 -1.03 9.98
C CYS A 55 -10.36 -2.57 9.98
N HIS A 56 -11.37 -3.08 9.25
CA HIS A 56 -11.71 -4.51 9.24
C HIS A 56 -11.04 -5.30 8.11
N SER A 57 -10.42 -4.62 7.14
CA SER A 57 -9.72 -5.23 6.02
C SER A 57 -8.78 -4.22 5.34
N PRO A 58 -7.76 -4.68 4.58
CA PRO A 58 -6.89 -3.78 3.80
C PRO A 58 -7.66 -2.91 2.81
N GLN A 59 -8.71 -3.46 2.18
CA GLN A 59 -9.59 -2.70 1.29
C GLN A 59 -10.23 -1.53 2.04
N ARG A 60 -10.81 -1.79 3.21
CA ARG A 60 -11.48 -0.74 4.00
C ARG A 60 -10.49 0.27 4.55
N GLU A 61 -9.30 -0.18 4.93
CA GLU A 61 -8.21 0.69 5.40
C GLU A 61 -7.79 1.69 4.32
N VAL A 62 -7.62 1.24 3.08
CA VAL A 62 -7.28 2.10 1.94
C VAL A 62 -8.42 3.07 1.60
N GLU A 63 -9.69 2.64 1.70
CA GLU A 63 -10.85 3.53 1.53
C GLU A 63 -10.88 4.64 2.58
N VAL A 64 -10.70 4.29 3.85
CA VAL A 64 -10.68 5.25 4.97
C VAL A 64 -9.51 6.22 4.81
N LEU A 65 -8.33 5.72 4.44
CA LEU A 65 -7.17 6.54 4.13
C LEU A 65 -7.49 7.54 3.02
N HIS A 66 -8.07 7.08 1.91
CA HIS A 66 -8.42 7.93 0.78
C HIS A 66 -9.37 9.08 1.19
N ASP A 67 -10.42 8.77 1.94
CA ASP A 67 -11.37 9.78 2.44
C ASP A 67 -10.71 10.77 3.41
N GLN A 68 -9.78 10.29 4.25
CA GLN A 68 -9.04 11.15 5.17
C GLN A 68 -8.09 12.10 4.43
N LEU A 69 -7.39 11.61 3.40
CA LEU A 69 -6.50 12.44 2.58
C LEU A 69 -7.28 13.52 1.82
N LEU A 70 -8.45 13.17 1.26
CA LEU A 70 -9.34 14.16 0.65
C LEU A 70 -9.77 15.24 1.65
N THR A 71 -10.12 14.83 2.87
CA THR A 71 -10.52 15.76 3.92
C THR A 71 -9.38 16.70 4.30
N MET A 72 -8.17 16.19 4.46
CA MET A 72 -6.98 17.00 4.79
C MET A 72 -6.66 18.00 3.68
N LEU A 73 -6.66 17.55 2.42
CA LEU A 73 -6.41 18.41 1.26
C LEU A 73 -7.50 19.47 1.05
N ALA A 74 -8.74 19.18 1.46
CA ALA A 74 -9.82 20.15 1.42
C ALA A 74 -9.73 21.20 2.55
N GLN A 75 -9.16 20.84 3.69
CA GLN A 75 -9.01 21.72 4.86
C GLN A 75 -7.80 22.65 4.75
N ASP A 76 -6.70 22.17 4.16
CA ASP A 76 -5.46 22.94 4.01
C ASP A 76 -5.06 23.09 2.52
N PRO A 77 -5.29 24.26 1.90
CA PRO A 77 -4.90 24.52 0.52
C PRO A 77 -3.38 24.54 0.27
N ALA A 78 -2.56 24.65 1.32
CA ALA A 78 -1.10 24.61 1.18
C ALA A 78 -0.57 23.18 1.06
N LEU A 79 -1.34 22.19 1.52
CA LEU A 79 -0.97 20.79 1.46
C LEU A 79 -1.09 20.29 0.01
N THR A 80 0.00 19.75 -0.53
CA THR A 80 -0.02 19.09 -1.84
C THR A 80 0.11 17.58 -1.70
N PRO A 81 -0.36 16.78 -2.67
CA PRO A 81 -0.17 15.33 -2.64
C PRO A 81 1.30 14.87 -2.53
N ARG A 82 2.26 15.75 -2.88
CA ARG A 82 3.70 15.46 -2.78
C ARG A 82 4.25 15.53 -1.37
N ASP A 83 3.52 16.20 -0.47
CA ASP A 83 3.89 16.34 0.95
C ASP A 83 3.42 15.14 1.78
N ILE A 84 2.74 14.18 1.14
CA ILE A 84 2.09 13.04 1.78
C ILE A 84 2.85 11.75 1.44
N ILE A 85 3.23 11.00 2.49
CA ILE A 85 3.83 9.67 2.37
C ILE A 85 2.94 8.63 3.04
N VAL A 86 2.71 7.53 2.33
CA VAL A 86 1.99 6.36 2.86
C VAL A 86 2.97 5.19 2.89
N MET A 87 3.13 4.59 4.06
CA MET A 87 4.05 3.46 4.26
C MET A 87 3.26 2.24 4.73
N VAL A 88 3.59 1.08 4.17
CA VAL A 88 3.01 -0.22 4.53
C VAL A 88 4.12 -1.26 4.66
N ALA A 89 3.89 -2.30 5.47
CA ALA A 89 4.90 -3.35 5.69
C ALA A 89 5.18 -4.21 4.44
N ASP A 90 4.15 -4.48 3.63
CA ASP A 90 4.28 -5.22 2.37
C ASP A 90 3.44 -4.55 1.26
N ILE A 91 4.11 -3.75 0.43
CA ILE A 91 3.46 -2.99 -0.65
C ILE A 91 2.85 -3.88 -1.74
N ASP A 92 3.43 -5.07 -1.94
CA ASP A 92 2.96 -6.02 -2.93
C ASP A 92 1.53 -6.48 -2.58
N SER A 93 1.29 -6.78 -1.30
CA SER A 93 -0.03 -7.19 -0.78
C SER A 93 -1.08 -6.08 -0.85
N TYR A 94 -0.67 -4.81 -0.69
CA TYR A 94 -1.58 -3.66 -0.66
C TYR A 94 -1.91 -3.11 -2.05
N THR A 95 -1.05 -3.33 -3.04
CA THR A 95 -1.22 -2.67 -4.34
C THR A 95 -2.59 -2.90 -5.00
N PRO A 96 -3.16 -4.13 -5.03
CA PRO A 96 -4.47 -4.35 -5.65
C PRO A 96 -5.56 -3.46 -5.04
N TYR A 97 -5.53 -3.26 -3.72
CA TYR A 97 -6.48 -2.42 -2.99
C TYR A 97 -6.25 -0.93 -3.28
N ILE A 98 -4.99 -0.48 -3.29
CA ILE A 98 -4.62 0.90 -3.67
C ILE A 98 -5.12 1.22 -5.08
N GLN A 99 -4.86 0.33 -6.04
CA GLN A 99 -5.32 0.50 -7.42
C GLN A 99 -6.84 0.48 -7.53
N ALA A 100 -7.53 -0.39 -6.77
CA ALA A 100 -8.98 -0.47 -6.79
C ALA A 100 -9.63 0.82 -6.29
N VAL A 101 -9.10 1.43 -5.22
CA VAL A 101 -9.65 2.64 -4.60
C VAL A 101 -9.21 3.91 -5.33
N PHE A 102 -7.90 4.12 -5.48
CA PHE A 102 -7.37 5.35 -6.07
C PHE A 102 -7.45 5.36 -7.61
N GLY A 103 -7.28 4.20 -8.24
CA GLY A 103 -7.27 4.08 -9.71
C GLY A 103 -8.65 4.17 -10.36
N ASN A 104 -9.72 3.80 -9.63
CA ASN A 104 -11.10 3.87 -10.12
C ASN A 104 -11.89 5.05 -9.52
N ALA A 105 -11.22 5.99 -8.85
CA ALA A 105 -11.88 7.15 -8.27
C ALA A 105 -12.47 8.05 -9.39
N PRO A 106 -13.70 8.57 -9.24
CA PRO A 106 -14.26 9.53 -10.18
C PRO A 106 -13.45 10.83 -10.16
N ALA A 107 -13.53 11.63 -11.24
CA ALA A 107 -12.71 12.83 -11.41
C ALA A 107 -12.76 13.80 -10.21
N GLU A 108 -13.92 13.93 -9.55
CA GLU A 108 -14.11 14.80 -8.37
C GLU A 108 -13.37 14.34 -7.11
N ARG A 109 -13.01 13.05 -7.04
CA ARG A 109 -12.34 12.42 -5.89
C ARG A 109 -10.98 11.85 -6.27
N TYR A 110 -10.46 12.19 -7.44
CA TYR A 110 -9.21 11.64 -7.94
C TYR A 110 -8.02 12.28 -7.22
N LEU A 111 -7.17 11.45 -6.63
CA LEU A 111 -5.88 11.85 -6.06
C LEU A 111 -4.73 11.19 -6.85
N PRO A 112 -3.76 11.96 -7.36
CA PRO A 112 -2.60 11.39 -8.03
C PRO A 112 -1.74 10.62 -7.02
N PHE A 113 -1.35 9.39 -7.38
CA PHE A 113 -0.51 8.53 -6.53
C PHE A 113 0.53 7.79 -7.36
N ALA A 114 1.61 7.39 -6.71
CA ALA A 114 2.63 6.52 -7.27
C ALA A 114 3.01 5.46 -6.23
N ILE A 115 3.20 4.23 -6.69
CA ILE A 115 3.61 3.11 -5.83
C ILE A 115 5.09 2.83 -6.07
N SER A 116 5.89 3.05 -5.03
CA SER A 116 7.32 2.76 -5.00
C SER A 116 7.60 1.37 -4.42
N ASP A 117 8.83 0.87 -4.56
CA ASP A 117 9.35 -0.35 -3.93
C ASP A 117 8.68 -1.68 -4.30
N ARG A 118 7.91 -1.72 -5.40
CA ARG A 118 7.39 -2.99 -5.93
C ARG A 118 8.56 -3.88 -6.37
N LYS A 119 8.57 -5.13 -5.93
CA LYS A 119 9.60 -6.08 -6.36
C LYS A 119 9.54 -6.24 -7.88
N ALA A 120 10.67 -6.07 -8.56
CA ALA A 120 10.76 -6.19 -10.03
C ALA A 120 10.18 -7.50 -10.58
N ARG A 121 10.24 -8.58 -9.78
CA ARG A 121 9.69 -9.90 -10.12
C ARG A 121 8.16 -9.92 -10.22
N GLN A 122 7.46 -9.11 -9.42
CA GLN A 122 6.00 -8.99 -9.47
C GLN A 122 5.53 -7.90 -10.44
N ALA A 123 6.37 -6.92 -10.73
CA ALA A 123 6.04 -5.81 -11.62
C ALA A 123 6.00 -6.20 -13.11
N HIS A 124 6.75 -7.22 -13.53
CA HIS A 124 6.90 -7.53 -14.96
C HIS A 124 6.64 -9.02 -15.29
N PRO A 125 5.54 -9.35 -16.00
CA PRO A 125 5.20 -10.73 -16.37
C PRO A 125 6.31 -11.49 -17.12
N ALA A 126 7.10 -10.78 -17.92
CA ALA A 126 8.22 -11.34 -18.66
C ALA A 126 9.35 -11.89 -17.76
N LEU A 127 9.62 -11.27 -16.60
CA LEU A 127 10.63 -11.77 -15.66
C LEU A 127 10.19 -13.10 -15.04
N GLN A 128 8.92 -13.21 -14.67
CA GLN A 128 8.38 -14.46 -14.12
C GLN A 128 8.44 -15.58 -15.18
N ALA A 129 8.06 -15.28 -16.42
CA ALA A 129 8.18 -16.20 -17.54
C ALA A 129 9.62 -16.70 -17.73
N PHE A 130 10.59 -15.78 -17.67
CA PHE A 130 12.01 -16.12 -17.81
C PHE A 130 12.50 -17.06 -16.69
N ILE A 131 12.12 -16.82 -15.44
CA ILE A 131 12.46 -17.72 -14.32
C ILE A 131 11.83 -19.10 -14.56
N SER A 132 10.55 -19.17 -14.97
CA SER A 132 9.90 -20.44 -15.30
C SER A 132 10.59 -21.19 -16.44
N LEU A 133 11.18 -20.47 -17.42
CA LEU A 133 11.97 -21.08 -18.48
C LEU A 133 13.30 -21.67 -17.98
N LEU A 134 13.92 -21.09 -16.94
CA LEU A 134 15.14 -21.64 -16.35
C LEU A 134 14.88 -22.96 -15.60
N ASP A 135 13.67 -23.14 -15.08
CA ASP A 135 13.25 -24.37 -14.38
C ASP A 135 12.80 -25.51 -15.33
N LEU A 136 12.82 -25.30 -16.66
CA LEU A 136 12.45 -26.31 -17.66
C LEU A 136 13.18 -27.66 -17.51
N PRO A 137 14.49 -27.74 -17.18
CA PRO A 137 15.16 -29.02 -17.03
C PRO A 137 14.57 -29.92 -15.93
N GLN A 138 13.88 -29.33 -14.96
CA GLN A 138 13.21 -30.04 -13.86
C GLN A 138 11.67 -30.11 -14.05
N SER A 139 11.15 -29.48 -15.11
CA SER A 139 9.72 -29.46 -15.39
C SER A 139 9.24 -30.80 -15.94
N ARG A 140 8.00 -31.15 -15.59
CA ARG A 140 7.27 -32.27 -16.17
C ARG A 140 6.55 -31.92 -17.46
N PHE A 141 6.67 -30.67 -17.93
CA PHE A 141 6.04 -30.14 -19.13
C PHE A 141 4.53 -30.37 -19.15
N THR A 142 3.85 -30.07 -18.04
CA THR A 142 2.39 -30.20 -18.02
C THR A 142 1.77 -29.25 -19.05
N SER A 143 0.67 -29.67 -19.65
CA SER A 143 -0.03 -28.87 -20.66
C SER A 143 -0.37 -27.46 -20.15
N GLU A 144 -0.80 -27.34 -18.89
CA GLU A 144 -1.08 -26.05 -18.24
C GLU A 144 0.18 -25.18 -18.09
N GLN A 145 1.33 -25.75 -17.72
CA GLN A 145 2.57 -24.99 -17.57
C GLN A 145 3.04 -24.40 -18.90
N VAL A 146 2.94 -25.18 -19.99
CA VAL A 146 3.33 -24.72 -21.33
C VAL A 146 2.35 -23.65 -21.85
N LEU A 147 1.05 -23.84 -21.63
CA LEU A 147 0.04 -22.84 -22.01
C LEU A 147 0.18 -21.54 -21.22
N ALA A 148 0.54 -21.61 -19.93
CA ALA A 148 0.78 -20.43 -19.10
C ALA A 148 1.95 -19.56 -19.61
N LEU A 149 3.00 -20.17 -20.17
CA LEU A 149 4.08 -19.42 -20.82
C LEU A 149 3.58 -18.62 -22.03
N LEU A 150 2.63 -19.17 -22.79
CA LEU A 150 2.02 -18.53 -23.95
C LEU A 150 1.00 -17.45 -23.58
N GLU A 151 0.59 -17.33 -22.32
CA GLU A 151 -0.21 -16.19 -21.84
C GLU A 151 0.61 -14.90 -21.70
N VAL A 152 1.95 -15.01 -21.72
CA VAL A 152 2.85 -13.86 -21.63
C VAL A 152 3.02 -13.24 -23.02
N PRO A 153 2.57 -11.99 -23.26
CA PRO A 153 2.48 -11.43 -24.62
C PRO A 153 3.82 -11.42 -25.39
N ALA A 154 4.92 -11.14 -24.69
CA ALA A 154 6.25 -11.14 -25.29
C ALA A 154 6.67 -12.53 -25.82
N LEU A 155 6.25 -13.59 -25.14
CA LEU A 155 6.55 -14.97 -25.52
C LEU A 155 5.61 -15.42 -26.62
N ALA A 156 4.31 -15.16 -26.50
CA ALA A 156 3.32 -15.46 -27.54
C ALA A 156 3.69 -14.82 -28.89
N ALA A 157 4.09 -13.55 -28.88
CA ALA A 157 4.52 -12.81 -30.07
C ALA A 157 5.74 -13.45 -30.73
N ARG A 158 6.69 -14.01 -29.95
CA ARG A 158 7.88 -14.70 -30.48
C ARG A 158 7.53 -15.95 -31.31
N PHE A 159 6.38 -16.57 -31.03
CA PHE A 159 5.83 -17.72 -31.75
C PHE A 159 4.70 -17.33 -32.71
N ALA A 160 4.47 -16.04 -32.94
CA ALA A 160 3.38 -15.51 -33.77
C ALA A 160 1.99 -16.01 -33.35
N ILE A 161 1.79 -16.23 -32.03
CA ILE A 161 0.51 -16.65 -31.45
C ILE A 161 -0.21 -15.41 -30.92
N GLY A 162 -1.34 -15.07 -31.53
CA GLY A 162 -2.28 -14.09 -31.01
C GLY A 162 -3.26 -14.71 -30.00
N GLU A 163 -4.11 -13.88 -29.40
CA GLU A 163 -5.08 -14.30 -28.38
C GLU A 163 -6.08 -15.35 -28.90
N GLU A 164 -6.54 -15.22 -30.15
CA GLU A 164 -7.40 -16.21 -30.80
C GLU A 164 -6.67 -17.53 -31.04
N GLY A 165 -5.41 -17.47 -31.46
CA GLY A 165 -4.56 -18.64 -31.64
C GLY A 165 -4.33 -19.39 -30.32
N LEU A 166 -4.13 -18.65 -29.23
CA LEU A 166 -3.98 -19.24 -27.89
C LEU A 166 -5.25 -19.96 -27.42
N ARG A 167 -6.43 -19.37 -27.69
CA ARG A 167 -7.72 -20.03 -27.40
C ARG A 167 -7.87 -21.34 -28.16
N LEU A 168 -7.52 -21.34 -29.44
CA LEU A 168 -7.56 -22.54 -30.28
C LEU A 168 -6.59 -23.63 -29.80
N LEU A 169 -5.36 -23.24 -29.45
CA LEU A 169 -4.36 -24.14 -28.89
C LEU A 169 -4.84 -24.78 -27.58
N ARG A 170 -5.45 -24.01 -26.68
CA ARG A 170 -6.00 -24.55 -25.43
C ARG A 170 -7.07 -25.61 -25.69
N HIS A 171 -7.94 -25.36 -26.68
CA HIS A 171 -8.97 -26.31 -27.09
C HIS A 171 -8.35 -27.61 -27.64
N TRP A 172 -7.42 -27.50 -28.59
CA TRP A 172 -6.77 -28.68 -29.20
C TRP A 172 -5.92 -29.47 -28.21
N VAL A 173 -5.22 -28.82 -27.29
CA VAL A 173 -4.45 -29.50 -26.23
C VAL A 173 -5.38 -30.33 -25.35
N GLY A 174 -6.55 -29.79 -25.01
CA GLY A 174 -7.58 -30.53 -24.26
C GLY A 174 -8.13 -31.75 -25.01
N GLU A 175 -8.41 -31.61 -26.30
CA GLU A 175 -8.98 -32.70 -27.12
C GLU A 175 -7.96 -33.77 -27.52
N SER A 176 -6.69 -33.39 -27.72
CA SER A 176 -5.62 -34.30 -28.16
C SER A 176 -5.08 -35.20 -27.04
N GLY A 177 -5.48 -34.98 -25.79
CA GLY A 177 -5.08 -35.79 -24.64
C GLY A 177 -3.66 -35.51 -24.13
N VAL A 178 -3.06 -34.39 -24.52
CA VAL A 178 -1.77 -33.92 -23.98
C VAL A 178 -1.95 -33.51 -22.51
N ARG A 179 -1.11 -34.05 -21.62
CA ARG A 179 -1.17 -33.84 -20.16
C ARG A 179 0.19 -33.47 -19.60
#